data_AF-A0A2A4RN73-F1
#
_entry.id   AF-A0A2A4RN73-F1
#
_cell.length_a   1.000
_cell.length_b   1.000
_cell.length_c   1.000
_cell.angle_alpha   90.00
_cell.angle_beta   90.00
_cell.angle_gamma   90.00
#
_symmetry.space_group_name_H-M   'P 1'
#
loop_
_entity.id
_entity.type
_entity.pdbx_description
1 polymer ?
#
loop_
_entity_poly.entity_id
_entity_poly.type
_entity_poly.pdbx_seq_one_letter_code
_entity_poly.pdbx_strand_id
1 'polypeptide(L)'
;MKKSPYLGLNENDWKKKTEEIVQDHPIKIDELVEIIKSSWDSIFASTIGTQKLQLGKDIVLSPQFTGSILGTLISHEFSTRYPKAWRPEASKQDKDLVYIPDEELSCEIKTSSSASRIYGNRSYAQPQSGNARKSKDGFYIGVNFDKMIEGEVDKKIRRIWFGWLDHTDWKAQASPTGQNASLPANIYGTKLLEVFRA
;
A
#
# COMPACT_ATOMS: atom_id res chain seq x y z
N MET A 1 -11.50 2.70 -18.05
CA MET A 1 -11.03 1.68 -17.08
C MET A 1 -10.22 0.67 -17.85
N LYS A 2 -8.91 0.61 -17.60
CA LYS A 2 -8.04 -0.47 -18.08
C LYS A 2 -8.63 -1.82 -17.65
N LYS A 3 -8.62 -2.79 -18.56
CA LYS A 3 -8.97 -4.17 -18.23
C LYS A 3 -7.83 -4.77 -17.38
N SER A 4 -8.19 -5.71 -16.50
CA SER A 4 -7.21 -6.49 -15.72
C SER A 4 -6.09 -7.02 -16.64
N PRO A 5 -4.81 -6.86 -16.27
CA PRO A 5 -3.69 -7.39 -17.06
C PRO A 5 -3.66 -8.93 -17.07
N TYR A 6 -4.43 -9.56 -16.19
CA TYR A 6 -4.54 -11.01 -16.06
C TYR A 6 -5.72 -11.60 -16.84
N LEU A 7 -6.54 -10.77 -17.49
CA LEU A 7 -7.71 -11.21 -18.22
C LEU A 7 -7.33 -12.21 -19.33
N GLY A 8 -7.88 -13.42 -19.27
CA GLY A 8 -7.61 -14.48 -20.23
C GLY A 8 -6.33 -15.27 -20.00
N LEU A 9 -5.57 -14.98 -18.93
CA LEU A 9 -4.39 -15.74 -18.53
C LEU A 9 -4.76 -16.82 -17.51
N ASN A 10 -4.08 -17.96 -17.58
CA ASN A 10 -4.15 -18.98 -16.53
C ASN A 10 -3.41 -18.52 -15.27
N GLU A 11 -3.78 -19.04 -14.10
CA GLU A 11 -3.16 -18.64 -12.83
C GLU A 11 -1.63 -18.84 -12.82
N ASN A 12 -1.15 -19.88 -13.50
CA ASN A 12 0.28 -20.18 -13.62
C ASN A 12 1.07 -19.08 -14.36
N ASP A 13 0.40 -18.29 -15.19
CA ASP A 13 1.02 -17.21 -15.97
C ASP A 13 0.99 -15.86 -15.25
N TRP A 14 0.20 -15.72 -14.17
CA TRP A 14 0.01 -14.46 -13.48
C TRP A 14 1.31 -13.91 -12.91
N LYS A 15 2.15 -14.77 -12.31
CA LYS A 15 3.43 -14.34 -11.73
C LYS A 15 4.32 -13.66 -12.77
N LYS A 16 4.49 -14.29 -13.93
CA LYS A 16 5.28 -13.74 -15.04
C LYS A 16 4.68 -12.41 -15.51
N LYS A 17 3.35 -12.34 -15.61
CA LYS A 17 2.68 -11.09 -16.00
C LYS A 17 2.87 -9.98 -14.97
N THR A 18 2.87 -10.30 -13.68
CA THR A 18 3.14 -9.34 -12.61
C THR A 18 4.56 -8.81 -12.66
N GLU A 19 5.56 -9.67 -12.89
CA GLU A 19 6.95 -9.26 -13.08
C GLU A 19 7.09 -8.26 -14.25
N GLU A 20 6.45 -8.56 -15.39
CA GLU A 20 6.41 -7.67 -16.57
C GLU A 20 5.79 -6.30 -16.24
N ILE A 21 4.57 -6.26 -15.72
CA ILE A 21 3.87 -4.98 -15.47
C ILE A 21 4.52 -4.15 -14.36
N VAL A 22 5.19 -4.79 -13.40
CA VAL A 22 5.95 -4.10 -12.35
C VAL A 22 7.24 -3.52 -12.94
N GLN A 23 7.92 -4.24 -13.83
CA GLN A 23 9.12 -3.76 -14.50
C GLN A 23 8.84 -2.55 -15.41
N ASP A 24 7.71 -2.58 -16.11
CA ASP A 24 7.25 -1.50 -17.01
C ASP A 24 6.70 -0.28 -16.25
N HIS A 25 6.46 -0.41 -14.94
CA HIS A 25 5.94 0.68 -14.13
C HIS A 25 6.96 1.83 -13.96
N PRO A 26 6.51 3.10 -13.86
CA PRO A 26 7.39 4.25 -13.67
C PRO A 26 8.17 4.21 -12.34
N ILE A 27 7.58 3.65 -11.28
CA ILE A 27 8.27 3.46 -9.98
C ILE A 27 9.33 2.36 -10.11
N LYS A 28 10.58 2.67 -9.78
CA LYS A 28 11.66 1.66 -9.72
C LYS A 28 11.64 0.96 -8.37
N ILE A 29 11.92 -0.34 -8.38
CA ILE A 29 11.83 -1.20 -7.18
C ILE A 29 12.75 -0.71 -6.06
N ASP A 30 14.02 -0.44 -6.36
CA ASP A 30 14.98 -0.02 -5.35
C ASP A 30 14.59 1.32 -4.71
N GLU A 31 14.09 2.23 -5.53
CA GLU A 31 13.54 3.51 -5.09
C GLU A 31 12.30 3.35 -4.22
N LEU A 32 11.35 2.48 -4.60
CA LEU A 32 10.16 2.19 -3.80
C LEU A 32 10.55 1.71 -2.40
N VAL A 33 11.50 0.78 -2.33
CA VAL A 33 11.98 0.23 -1.07
C VAL A 33 12.66 1.31 -0.23
N GLU A 34 13.51 2.15 -0.84
CA GLU A 34 14.19 3.23 -0.15
C GLU A 34 13.21 4.30 0.37
N ILE A 35 12.27 4.78 -0.45
CA ILE A 35 11.25 5.75 -0.05
C ILE A 35 10.42 5.22 1.12
N ILE A 36 10.01 3.95 1.09
CA ILE A 36 9.23 3.35 2.17
C ILE A 36 10.04 3.27 3.48
N LYS A 37 11.32 2.90 3.40
CA LYS A 37 12.21 2.88 4.58
C LYS A 37 12.47 4.28 5.12
N SER A 38 12.77 5.25 4.25
CA SER A 38 12.93 6.65 4.65
C SER A 38 11.67 7.22 5.29
N SER A 39 10.50 6.91 4.74
CA SER A 39 9.21 7.30 5.32
C SER A 39 8.98 6.67 6.69
N TRP A 40 9.38 5.41 6.87
CA TRP A 40 9.31 4.71 8.15
C TRP A 40 10.22 5.34 9.20
N ASP A 41 11.48 5.59 8.85
CA ASP A 41 12.45 6.22 9.75
C ASP A 41 12.01 7.64 10.13
N SER A 42 11.41 8.37 9.18
CA SER A 42 10.86 9.71 9.40
C SER A 42 9.76 9.74 10.47
N ILE A 43 8.98 8.66 10.64
CA ILE A 43 7.99 8.57 11.73
C ILE A 43 8.69 8.69 13.08
N PHE A 44 9.76 7.94 13.30
CA PHE A 44 10.46 7.91 14.59
C PHE A 44 11.40 9.10 14.80
N ALA A 45 11.84 9.74 13.71
CA ALA A 45 12.56 11.01 13.76
C ALA A 45 11.63 12.21 14.06
N SER A 46 10.32 12.05 13.88
CA SER A 46 9.34 13.13 14.08
C SER A 46 9.03 13.40 15.55
N THR A 47 8.64 14.65 15.82
CA THR A 47 8.18 15.11 17.14
C THR A 47 6.82 15.80 17.05
N ILE A 48 6.00 15.68 18.10
CA ILE A 48 4.67 16.28 18.17
C ILE A 48 4.58 17.30 19.32
N GLY A 49 3.97 18.45 19.02
CA GLY A 49 3.69 19.51 19.98
C GLY A 49 4.91 20.35 20.39
N THR A 50 4.68 21.38 21.18
CA THR A 50 5.74 22.29 21.67
C THR A 50 6.74 21.61 22.61
N GLN A 51 6.32 20.51 23.25
CA GLN A 51 7.18 19.68 24.09
C GLN A 51 8.04 18.69 23.31
N LYS A 52 7.91 18.64 21.97
CA LYS A 52 8.69 17.79 21.07
C LYS A 52 8.66 16.30 21.44
N LEU A 53 7.49 15.77 21.78
CA LEU A 53 7.31 14.36 22.13
C LEU A 53 7.61 13.47 20.91
N GLN A 54 8.45 12.45 21.09
CA GLN A 54 8.91 11.55 20.04
C GLN A 54 7.97 10.35 19.86
N LEU A 55 7.64 10.04 18.60
CA LEU A 55 6.87 8.84 18.26
C LEU A 55 7.70 7.57 18.49
N GLY A 56 7.06 6.53 19.02
CA GLY A 56 7.69 5.26 19.37
C GLY A 56 8.56 5.30 20.63
N LYS A 57 8.67 6.46 21.30
CA LYS A 57 9.36 6.64 22.58
C LYS A 57 8.42 7.25 23.63
N ASP A 58 8.02 8.52 23.42
CA ASP A 58 7.12 9.24 24.32
C ASP A 58 5.65 9.00 23.97
N ILE A 59 5.37 8.71 22.70
CA ILE A 59 4.03 8.42 22.17
C ILE A 59 4.05 7.09 21.44
N VAL A 60 3.25 6.12 21.91
CA VAL A 60 3.05 4.83 21.22
C VAL A 60 1.74 4.87 20.44
N LEU A 61 1.84 4.80 19.11
CA LEU A 61 0.67 4.80 18.23
C LEU A 61 0.12 3.39 18.01
N SER A 62 -1.20 3.30 17.88
CA SER A 62 -1.84 2.05 17.45
C SER A 62 -1.40 1.71 16.02
N PRO A 63 -1.40 0.42 15.63
CA PRO A 63 -1.04 0.02 14.28
C PRO A 63 -1.85 0.73 13.18
N GLN A 64 -3.12 1.02 13.43
CA GLN A 64 -3.97 1.72 12.48
C GLN A 64 -3.48 3.14 12.23
N PHE A 65 -3.17 3.89 13.29
CA PHE A 65 -2.63 5.25 13.15
C PHE A 65 -1.24 5.26 12.54
N THR A 66 -0.35 4.36 12.99
CA THR A 66 0.99 4.19 12.40
C THR A 66 0.89 3.90 10.91
N GLY A 67 -0.01 2.98 10.52
CA GLY A 67 -0.22 2.60 9.13
C GLY A 67 -0.75 3.75 8.27
N SER A 68 -1.68 4.55 8.79
CA SER A 68 -2.18 5.74 8.09
C SER A 68 -1.09 6.79 7.89
N ILE A 69 -0.32 7.10 8.95
CA ILE A 69 0.79 8.06 8.84
C ILE A 69 1.82 7.58 7.84
N LEU A 70 2.21 6.30 7.89
CA LEU A 70 3.17 5.73 6.95
C LEU A 70 2.69 5.85 5.50
N GLY A 71 1.43 5.50 5.22
CA GLY A 71 0.86 5.63 3.87
C GLY A 71 0.90 7.07 3.35
N THR A 72 0.57 8.03 4.20
CA THR A 72 0.64 9.47 3.87
C THR A 72 2.07 9.92 3.63
N LEU A 73 3.04 9.52 4.47
CA LEU A 73 4.44 9.91 4.28
C LEU A 73 5.00 9.36 2.98
N ILE A 74 4.69 8.10 2.63
CA ILE A 74 5.11 7.49 1.36
C ILE A 74 4.61 8.33 0.17
N SER A 75 3.33 8.68 0.12
CA SER A 75 2.79 9.45 -1.02
C SER A 75 3.35 10.86 -1.11
N HIS A 76 3.59 11.50 0.05
CA HIS A 76 4.22 12.82 0.10
C HIS A 76 5.70 12.78 -0.27
N GLU A 77 6.45 11.74 0.11
CA GLU A 77 7.87 11.60 -0.23
C GLU A 77 8.05 11.45 -1.74
N PHE A 78 7.22 10.63 -2.41
CA PHE A 78 7.19 10.56 -3.88
C PHE A 78 6.90 11.91 -4.52
N SER A 79 5.91 12.64 -4.01
CA SER A 79 5.52 13.95 -4.55
C SER A 79 6.59 15.01 -4.34
N THR A 80 7.30 14.99 -3.21
CA THR A 80 8.42 15.89 -2.93
C THR A 80 9.57 15.66 -3.90
N ARG A 81 9.93 14.40 -4.15
CA ARG A 81 11.04 14.04 -5.05
C ARG A 81 10.69 14.27 -6.52
N TYR A 82 9.43 14.05 -6.88
CA TYR A 82 8.96 14.07 -8.26
C TYR A 82 7.65 14.85 -8.42
N PRO A 83 7.63 16.15 -8.13
CA PRO A 83 6.39 16.93 -8.06
C PRO A 83 5.63 17.05 -9.39
N LYS A 84 6.29 16.75 -10.51
CA LYS A 84 5.67 16.73 -11.85
C LYS A 84 5.13 15.35 -12.26
N ALA A 85 5.55 14.30 -11.58
CA ALA A 85 5.16 12.93 -11.90
C ALA A 85 4.20 12.33 -10.87
N TRP A 86 4.32 12.71 -9.60
CA TRP A 86 3.58 12.10 -8.51
C TRP A 86 2.92 13.15 -7.61
N ARG A 87 1.70 12.84 -7.18
CA ARG A 87 0.99 13.61 -6.15
C ARG A 87 0.23 12.69 -5.20
N PRO A 88 -0.06 13.13 -3.96
CA PRO A 88 -1.02 12.45 -3.10
C PRO A 88 -2.46 12.52 -3.64
N GLU A 89 -3.33 11.73 -3.02
CA GLU A 89 -4.79 11.82 -3.18
C GLU A 89 -5.28 13.27 -2.99
N ALA A 90 -6.02 13.83 -3.96
CA ALA A 90 -6.65 15.14 -3.87
C ALA A 90 -8.19 15.05 -3.82
N SER A 91 -8.75 13.93 -4.28
CA SER A 91 -10.18 13.66 -4.27
C SER A 91 -10.49 12.21 -3.88
N LYS A 92 -11.72 11.92 -3.47
CA LYS A 92 -12.17 10.55 -3.11
C LYS A 92 -12.17 9.55 -4.29
N GLN A 93 -11.85 9.99 -5.49
CA GLN A 93 -11.76 9.15 -6.69
C GLN A 93 -10.30 8.74 -6.98
N ASP A 94 -9.36 9.53 -6.49
CA ASP A 94 -7.93 9.34 -6.72
C ASP A 94 -7.44 8.11 -5.97
N LYS A 95 -6.37 7.51 -6.49
CA LYS A 95 -5.52 6.54 -5.79
C LYS A 95 -4.71 7.25 -4.69
N ASP A 96 -4.14 6.48 -3.76
CA ASP A 96 -3.40 7.06 -2.62
C ASP A 96 -2.13 7.79 -3.09
N LEU A 97 -1.51 7.26 -4.15
CA LEU A 97 -0.39 7.86 -4.89
C LEU A 97 -0.78 7.96 -6.37
N VAL A 98 -0.97 9.18 -6.88
CA VAL A 98 -1.41 9.43 -8.25
C VAL A 98 -0.22 9.69 -9.17
N TYR A 99 -0.16 8.95 -10.27
CA TYR A 99 0.77 9.22 -11.37
C TYR A 99 0.14 10.26 -12.31
N ILE A 100 0.72 11.46 -12.34
CA ILE A 100 0.19 12.61 -13.09
C ILE A 100 0.17 12.35 -14.61
N PRO A 101 1.21 11.74 -15.23
CA PRO A 101 1.21 11.52 -16.68
C PRO A 101 0.20 10.47 -17.17
N ASP A 102 -0.14 9.49 -16.34
CA ASP A 102 -1.12 8.43 -16.66
C ASP A 102 -1.74 7.88 -15.36
N GLU A 103 -2.96 8.31 -15.05
CA GLU A 103 -3.61 7.93 -13.79
C GLU A 103 -3.87 6.41 -13.68
N GLU A 104 -3.82 5.63 -14.77
CA GLU A 104 -3.96 4.16 -14.72
C GLU A 104 -2.78 3.47 -14.02
N LEU A 105 -1.64 4.15 -13.91
CA LEU A 105 -0.44 3.70 -13.18
C LEU A 105 -0.42 4.21 -11.73
N SER A 106 -1.52 4.79 -11.27
CA SER A 106 -1.63 5.24 -9.89
C SER A 106 -1.82 4.07 -8.92
N CYS A 107 -1.33 4.21 -7.69
CA CYS A 107 -1.21 3.14 -6.72
C CYS A 107 -2.11 3.34 -5.49
N GLU A 108 -2.82 2.29 -5.07
CA GLU A 108 -3.32 2.17 -3.70
C GLU A 108 -2.16 1.79 -2.77
N ILE A 109 -2.13 2.34 -1.56
CA ILE A 109 -1.18 1.95 -0.52
C ILE A 109 -1.95 1.20 0.56
N LYS A 110 -1.45 0.04 0.98
CA LYS A 110 -2.05 -0.79 2.02
C LYS A 110 -1.01 -1.16 3.05
N THR A 111 -1.13 -0.59 4.23
CA THR A 111 -0.21 -0.80 5.34
C THR A 111 -0.83 -1.73 6.37
N SER A 112 -0.03 -2.59 7.01
CA SER A 112 -0.53 -3.49 8.06
C SER A 112 0.57 -3.94 9.02
N SER A 113 0.25 -4.06 10.31
CA SER A 113 1.13 -4.67 11.31
C SER A 113 1.09 -6.21 11.34
N SER A 114 0.38 -6.84 10.40
CA SER A 114 0.48 -8.28 10.20
C SER A 114 1.88 -8.65 9.71
N ALA A 115 2.35 -9.84 10.07
CA ALA A 115 3.68 -10.30 9.66
C ALA A 115 3.81 -10.52 8.13
N SER A 116 2.69 -10.78 7.45
CA SER A 116 2.72 -11.21 6.05
C SER A 116 1.45 -10.94 5.23
N ARG A 117 0.52 -10.13 5.73
CA ARG A 117 -0.74 -9.86 5.02
C ARG A 117 -1.06 -8.38 4.99
N ILE A 118 -1.72 -7.96 3.91
CA ILE A 118 -2.41 -6.68 3.80
C ILE A 118 -3.91 -6.90 3.84
N TYR A 119 -4.63 -5.83 4.20
CA TYR A 119 -6.08 -5.84 4.33
C TYR A 119 -6.63 -4.60 3.63
N GLY A 120 -7.75 -4.77 2.94
CA GLY A 120 -8.54 -3.68 2.38
C GLY A 120 -9.71 -3.35 3.28
N ASN A 121 -10.41 -2.25 3.02
CA ASN A 121 -11.69 -2.00 3.67
C ASN A 121 -12.74 -2.99 3.15
N ARG A 122 -13.80 -3.26 3.92
CA ARG A 122 -14.92 -4.12 3.48
C ARG A 122 -15.44 -3.80 2.07
N SER A 123 -15.44 -2.53 1.67
CA SER A 123 -15.91 -2.08 0.35
C SER A 123 -15.08 -2.59 -0.83
N TYR A 124 -13.88 -3.14 -0.60
CA TYR A 124 -13.00 -3.62 -1.68
C TYR A 124 -13.51 -4.88 -2.38
N ALA A 125 -14.28 -5.70 -1.65
CA ALA A 125 -14.89 -6.91 -2.19
C ALA A 125 -16.28 -6.67 -2.79
N GLN A 126 -16.70 -5.40 -2.93
CA GLN A 126 -17.97 -5.04 -3.53
C GLN A 126 -17.71 -4.37 -4.88
N PRO A 127 -18.45 -4.76 -5.95
CA PRO A 127 -18.36 -4.05 -7.22
C PRO A 127 -18.78 -2.59 -7.04
N GLN A 128 -18.14 -1.72 -7.79
CA GLN A 128 -18.36 -0.28 -7.68
C GLN A 128 -19.79 0.08 -8.10
N SER A 129 -20.58 0.66 -7.19
CA SER A 129 -21.90 1.21 -7.51
C SER A 129 -21.78 2.70 -7.87
N GLY A 130 -21.87 3.00 -9.16
CA GLY A 130 -21.88 4.37 -9.70
C GLY A 130 -20.50 4.98 -10.00
N ASN A 131 -20.52 6.12 -10.70
CA ASN A 131 -19.30 6.79 -11.22
C ASN A 131 -18.51 7.60 -10.17
N ALA A 132 -18.95 7.66 -8.92
CA ALA A 132 -18.45 8.63 -7.93
C ALA A 132 -17.44 8.06 -6.92
N ARG A 133 -16.90 6.85 -7.11
CA ARG A 133 -16.01 6.17 -6.15
C ARG A 133 -14.67 5.78 -6.77
N LYS A 134 -13.63 5.76 -5.95
CA LYS A 134 -12.28 5.24 -6.27
C LYS A 134 -12.35 3.80 -6.77
N SER A 135 -11.82 3.56 -7.97
CA SER A 135 -11.67 2.20 -8.52
C SER A 135 -10.86 1.33 -7.57
N LYS A 136 -11.25 0.06 -7.43
CA LYS A 136 -10.52 -0.94 -6.62
C LYS A 136 -9.63 -1.86 -7.44
N ASP A 137 -9.71 -1.74 -8.76
CA ASP A 137 -8.75 -2.33 -9.69
C ASP A 137 -7.56 -1.38 -9.84
N GLY A 138 -6.35 -1.91 -9.97
CA GLY A 138 -5.16 -1.11 -10.24
C GLY A 138 -3.91 -1.60 -9.53
N PHE A 139 -2.88 -0.76 -9.51
CA PHE A 139 -1.64 -1.04 -8.78
C PHE A 139 -1.81 -0.86 -7.27
N TYR A 140 -1.12 -1.72 -6.51
CA TYR A 140 -1.11 -1.75 -5.06
C TYR A 140 0.32 -1.85 -4.55
N ILE A 141 0.63 -1.00 -3.57
CA ILE A 141 1.83 -1.08 -2.74
C ILE A 141 1.38 -1.61 -1.38
N GLY A 142 1.82 -2.82 -1.04
CA GLY A 142 1.58 -3.42 0.27
C GLY A 142 2.77 -3.24 1.18
N VAL A 143 2.58 -2.77 2.42
CA VAL A 143 3.68 -2.55 3.37
C VAL A 143 3.34 -3.18 4.72
N ASN A 144 4.16 -4.13 5.16
CA ASN A 144 4.11 -4.64 6.52
C ASN A 144 5.17 -4.04 7.41
N PHE A 145 4.80 -3.77 8.66
CA PHE A 145 5.66 -3.10 9.62
C PHE A 145 5.46 -3.66 11.04
N ASP A 146 6.43 -3.46 11.91
CA ASP A 146 6.33 -3.84 13.32
C ASP A 146 5.43 -2.89 14.12
N LYS A 147 4.69 -3.46 15.08
CA LYS A 147 3.89 -2.65 16.00
C LYS A 147 4.82 -1.77 16.82
N MET A 148 4.36 -0.56 17.15
CA MET A 148 5.04 0.21 18.17
C MET A 148 4.78 -0.44 19.54
N ILE A 149 5.84 -0.86 20.20
CA ILE A 149 5.80 -1.38 21.57
C ILE A 149 6.67 -0.45 22.42
N GLU A 150 6.18 -0.11 23.61
CA GLU A 150 6.90 0.73 24.57
C GLU A 150 8.21 0.04 24.98
N GLY A 151 9.32 0.78 24.97
CA GLY A 151 10.65 0.26 25.32
C GLY A 151 11.36 -0.53 24.22
N GLU A 152 10.71 -0.90 23.12
CA GLU A 152 11.39 -1.53 21.97
C GLU A 152 12.04 -0.47 21.07
N VAL A 153 13.30 -0.69 20.70
CA VAL A 153 14.08 0.25 19.87
C VAL A 153 14.19 -0.16 18.40
N ASP A 154 13.99 -1.44 18.08
CA ASP A 154 14.24 -1.98 16.74
C ASP A 154 12.94 -2.27 15.98
N LYS A 155 12.35 -1.21 15.41
CA LYS A 155 11.06 -1.28 14.69
C LYS A 155 11.33 -1.23 13.19
N LYS A 156 10.88 -2.23 12.44
CA LYS A 156 11.24 -2.37 11.02
C LYS A 156 10.02 -2.39 10.09
N ILE A 157 10.27 -1.98 8.86
CA ILE A 157 9.51 -2.50 7.72
C ILE A 157 9.85 -3.98 7.58
N ARG A 158 8.84 -4.84 7.56
CA ARG A 158 9.00 -6.30 7.47
C ARG A 158 8.96 -6.78 6.03
N ARG A 159 8.02 -6.27 5.25
CA ARG A 159 7.78 -6.70 3.86
C ARG A 159 7.22 -5.56 3.03
N ILE A 160 7.55 -5.55 1.75
CA ILE A 160 6.96 -4.67 0.74
C ILE A 160 6.54 -5.53 -0.45
N TRP A 161 5.31 -5.30 -0.93
CA TRP A 161 4.79 -5.87 -2.16
C TRP A 161 4.42 -4.78 -3.15
N PHE A 162 4.55 -5.10 -4.42
CA PHE A 162 4.10 -4.26 -5.51
C PHE A 162 3.46 -5.09 -6.63
N GLY A 163 2.35 -4.64 -7.18
CA GLY A 163 1.66 -5.37 -8.26
C GLY A 163 0.26 -4.85 -8.54
N TRP A 164 -0.50 -5.56 -9.36
CA TRP A 164 -1.88 -5.21 -9.71
C TRP A 164 -2.86 -6.14 -9.00
N LEU A 165 -3.93 -5.58 -8.43
CA LEU A 165 -5.06 -6.35 -7.90
C LEU A 165 -6.36 -5.90 -8.55
N ASP A 166 -7.23 -6.87 -8.76
CA ASP A 166 -8.61 -6.65 -9.15
C ASP A 166 -9.51 -6.68 -7.90
N HIS A 167 -10.64 -5.97 -7.92
CA HIS A 167 -11.62 -5.94 -6.84
C HIS A 167 -12.13 -7.36 -6.51
N THR A 168 -12.17 -8.25 -7.50
CA THR A 168 -12.56 -9.66 -7.32
C THR A 168 -11.53 -10.50 -6.59
N ASP A 169 -10.27 -10.04 -6.46
CA ASP A 169 -9.24 -10.73 -5.68
C ASP A 169 -9.50 -10.59 -4.17
N TRP A 170 -10.26 -9.55 -3.77
CA TRP A 170 -10.60 -9.28 -2.38
C TRP A 170 -11.75 -10.16 -1.90
N LYS A 171 -11.50 -10.93 -0.84
CA LYS A 171 -12.52 -11.71 -0.12
C LYS A 171 -13.21 -10.83 0.92
N ALA A 172 -14.52 -10.64 0.74
CA ALA A 172 -15.37 -10.03 1.75
C ALA A 172 -15.40 -10.90 3.02
N GLN A 173 -15.36 -10.27 4.19
CA GLN A 173 -15.62 -10.98 5.44
C GLN A 173 -17.12 -11.29 5.59
N ALA A 174 -17.45 -12.50 6.05
CA ALA A 174 -18.83 -12.93 6.28
C ALA A 174 -19.46 -12.37 7.58
N SER A 175 -18.63 -11.99 8.56
CA SER A 175 -19.08 -11.47 9.86
C SER A 175 -19.57 -10.01 9.78
N PRO A 176 -20.62 -9.62 10.53
CA PRO A 176 -21.04 -8.23 10.70
C PRO A 176 -20.00 -7.33 11.40
N THR A 177 -19.02 -7.91 12.09
CA THR A 177 -17.98 -7.22 12.86
C THR A 177 -16.58 -7.66 12.42
N GLY A 178 -15.66 -6.69 12.29
CA GLY A 178 -14.36 -6.82 11.60
C GLY A 178 -14.44 -6.23 10.19
N GLN A 179 -13.81 -5.08 9.96
CA GLN A 179 -14.07 -4.23 8.78
C GLN A 179 -13.11 -4.47 7.60
N ASN A 180 -12.53 -5.65 7.47
CA ASN A 180 -11.40 -5.84 6.56
C ASN A 180 -11.66 -6.91 5.48
N ALA A 181 -11.46 -6.53 4.22
CA ALA A 181 -11.31 -7.47 3.11
C ALA A 181 -9.91 -8.07 3.12
N SER A 182 -9.79 -9.35 2.75
CA SER A 182 -8.52 -10.07 2.74
C SER A 182 -8.22 -10.67 1.38
N LEU A 183 -6.94 -10.93 1.11
CA LEU A 183 -6.52 -11.62 -0.12
C LEU A 183 -6.27 -13.11 0.17
N PRO A 184 -6.65 -14.02 -0.74
CA PRO A 184 -6.25 -15.42 -0.66
C PRO A 184 -4.74 -15.59 -0.85
N ALA A 185 -4.21 -16.72 -0.34
CA ALA A 185 -2.77 -16.98 -0.31
C ALA A 185 -2.14 -17.02 -1.71
N ASN A 186 -2.83 -17.54 -2.73
CA ASN A 186 -2.31 -17.63 -4.09
C ASN A 186 -2.05 -16.25 -4.71
N ILE A 187 -2.81 -15.22 -4.34
CA ILE A 187 -2.62 -13.85 -4.85
C ILE A 187 -1.26 -13.30 -4.39
N TYR A 188 -0.86 -13.61 -3.16
CA TYR A 188 0.49 -13.33 -2.69
C TYR A 188 1.50 -14.22 -3.43
N GLY A 189 2.40 -13.62 -4.21
CA GLY A 189 3.40 -14.34 -5.00
C GLY A 189 2.96 -14.70 -6.42
N THR A 190 1.70 -14.42 -6.80
CA THR A 190 1.29 -14.41 -8.22
C THR A 190 1.02 -12.99 -8.69
N LYS A 191 0.02 -12.29 -8.14
CA LYS A 191 -0.37 -10.92 -8.56
C LYS A 191 0.38 -9.80 -7.84
N LEU A 192 1.08 -10.14 -6.76
CA LEU A 192 1.91 -9.24 -5.98
C LEU A 192 3.36 -9.75 -5.96
N LEU A 193 4.28 -8.94 -6.48
CA LEU A 193 5.71 -9.17 -6.40
C LEU A 193 6.21 -8.73 -5.02
N GLU A 194 6.89 -9.63 -4.30
CA GLU A 194 7.61 -9.25 -3.08
C GLU A 194 8.91 -8.57 -3.47
N VAL A 195 9.02 -7.28 -3.15
CA VAL A 195 10.17 -6.45 -3.53
C VAL A 195 11.13 -6.22 -2.36
N PHE A 196 10.69 -6.52 -1.13
CA PHE A 196 11.52 -6.46 0.05
C PHE A 196 11.00 -7.40 1.15
N ARG A 197 11.93 -8.00 1.90
CA ARG A 197 11.70 -8.73 3.14
C ARG A 197 12.89 -8.51 4.08
N ALA A 198 12.61 -8.14 5.33
CA ALA A 198 13.60 -8.01 6.40
C ALA A 198 14.01 -9.36 7.01
#